data_AF-A0A3D0GMH3-F1
#
_entry.id   AF-A0A3D0GMH3-F1
#
_cell.length_a   1.000
_cell.length_b   1.000
_cell.length_c   1.000
_cell.angle_alpha   90.00
_cell.angle_beta   90.00
_cell.angle_gamma   90.00
#
_symmetry.space_group_name_H-M   'P 1'
#
loop_
_entity.id
_entity.type
_entity.pdbx_description
1 polymer ?
#
loop_
_entity_poly.entity_id
_entity_poly.type
_entity_poly.pdbx_seq_one_letter_code
_entity_poly.pdbx_strand_id
1 'polypeptide(L)'
;DRDWSAAKKAHHNTGELMREEKLSDAEIKDLLDSGLWELGAHTLTHANLLNTPEVDKRREIAESRRVLADQFATDIPSFAYPFGLYGPDDVVLAQQAGYAFAVTTNEGIDSYPYSAPLELKRIKVSGTEGLASFRLRLRTGRRK
;
A
#
# COMPACT_ATOMS: atom_id res chain seq x y z
N ASP A 1 4.80 -18.10 -5.27
CA ASP A 1 6.10 -18.64 -4.79
C ASP A 1 7.10 -17.62 -4.22
N ARG A 2 6.93 -16.29 -4.37
CA ARG A 2 7.77 -15.32 -3.64
C ARG A 2 7.18 -14.98 -2.28
N ASP A 3 8.05 -14.93 -1.26
CA ASP A 3 7.72 -14.39 0.06
C ASP A 3 7.61 -12.87 -0.01
N TRP A 4 6.37 -12.40 -0.10
CA TRP A 4 6.09 -10.97 -0.16
C TRP A 4 6.54 -10.26 1.12
N SER A 5 6.61 -10.94 2.27
CA SER A 5 6.99 -10.34 3.56
C SER A 5 8.50 -10.25 3.79
N ALA A 6 9.29 -11.14 3.17
CA ALA A 6 10.73 -11.24 3.43
C ALA A 6 11.62 -10.27 2.62
N ALA A 7 11.09 -9.61 1.58
CA ALA A 7 11.88 -8.71 0.75
C ALA A 7 12.38 -7.43 1.49
N LYS A 8 11.93 -7.20 2.72
CA LYS A 8 12.40 -6.09 3.57
C LYS A 8 13.83 -6.27 4.06
N LYS A 9 14.16 -7.46 4.60
CA LYS A 9 15.46 -7.87 5.15
C LYS A 9 15.50 -9.41 5.26
N ALA A 10 16.59 -10.04 4.79
CA ALA A 10 16.77 -11.50 4.83
C ALA A 10 16.66 -12.14 6.24
N HIS A 11 16.80 -11.34 7.32
CA HIS A 11 16.85 -11.83 8.71
C HIS A 11 15.51 -11.85 9.45
N HIS A 12 14.41 -11.39 8.84
CA HIS A 12 13.05 -11.48 9.43
C HIS A 12 12.11 -12.24 8.48
N ASN A 13 12.47 -13.48 8.18
CA ASN A 13 11.63 -14.40 7.44
C ASN A 13 11.14 -15.51 8.37
N THR A 14 10.03 -15.28 9.08
CA THR A 14 9.35 -16.34 9.83
C THR A 14 8.44 -17.20 8.93
N GLY A 15 8.24 -16.82 7.65
CA GLY A 15 7.37 -17.50 6.69
C GLY A 15 5.90 -17.59 7.12
N GLU A 16 5.50 -16.87 8.17
CA GLU A 16 4.17 -16.94 8.77
C GLU A 16 3.12 -16.35 7.82
N LEU A 17 3.41 -15.17 7.25
CA LEU A 17 2.53 -14.49 6.31
C LEU A 17 2.50 -15.11 4.90
N MET A 18 3.40 -16.04 4.59
CA MET A 18 3.30 -16.81 3.34
C MET A 18 2.22 -17.88 3.41
N ARG A 19 1.84 -18.30 4.63
CA ARG A 19 0.86 -19.36 4.87
C ARG A 19 -0.57 -18.82 4.99
N GLU A 20 -0.72 -17.50 5.09
CA GLU A 20 -2.01 -16.84 5.07
C GLU A 20 -2.55 -16.78 3.64
N GLU A 21 -3.80 -17.21 3.46
CA GLU A 21 -4.47 -17.10 2.19
C GLU A 21 -4.74 -15.63 1.85
N LYS A 22 -4.47 -15.26 0.61
CA LYS A 22 -4.85 -13.95 0.07
C LYS A 22 -6.30 -14.00 -0.34
N LEU A 23 -6.95 -12.84 -0.41
CA LEU A 23 -8.26 -12.72 -1.04
C LEU A 23 -8.22 -13.31 -2.46
N SER A 24 -9.18 -14.17 -2.74
CA SER A 24 -9.45 -14.68 -4.07
C SER A 24 -10.10 -13.60 -4.95
N ASP A 25 -10.05 -13.78 -6.26
CA ASP A 25 -10.67 -12.84 -7.20
C ASP A 25 -12.19 -12.73 -6.99
N ALA A 26 -12.83 -13.84 -6.58
CA ALA A 26 -14.26 -13.86 -6.27
C ALA A 26 -14.58 -13.00 -5.03
N GLU A 27 -13.78 -13.12 -3.97
CA GLU A 27 -13.95 -12.30 -2.76
C GLU A 27 -13.69 -10.82 -3.05
N ILE A 28 -12.67 -10.50 -3.85
CA ILE A 28 -12.42 -9.11 -4.27
C ILE A 28 -13.63 -8.56 -5.03
N LYS A 29 -14.21 -9.36 -5.94
CA LYS A 29 -15.41 -8.97 -6.68
C LYS A 29 -16.60 -8.72 -5.76
N ASP A 30 -16.84 -9.60 -4.79
CA ASP A 30 -17.94 -9.43 -3.82
C ASP A 30 -17.76 -8.16 -2.97
N LEU A 31 -16.52 -7.85 -2.57
CA LEU A 31 -16.20 -6.61 -1.84
C LEU A 31 -16.46 -5.37 -2.71
N LEU A 32 -16.05 -5.39 -3.98
CA LEU A 32 -16.29 -4.28 -4.91
C LEU A 32 -17.78 -4.09 -5.23
N ASP A 33 -18.51 -5.16 -5.49
CA ASP A 33 -19.95 -5.13 -5.79
C ASP A 33 -20.78 -4.59 -4.61
N SER A 34 -20.26 -4.66 -3.38
CA SER A 34 -20.90 -4.06 -2.20
C SER A 34 -20.93 -2.52 -2.23
N GLY A 35 -20.05 -1.88 -3.01
CA GLY A 35 -19.87 -0.42 -3.03
C GLY A 35 -19.25 0.18 -1.76
N LEU A 36 -18.80 -0.65 -0.81
CA LEU A 36 -18.18 -0.21 0.45
C LEU A 36 -16.65 -0.17 0.41
N TRP A 37 -16.05 -0.76 -0.63
CA TRP A 37 -14.61 -0.95 -0.74
C TRP A 37 -14.03 -0.27 -1.97
N GLU A 38 -12.84 0.29 -1.81
CA GLU A 38 -11.97 0.74 -2.89
C GLU A 38 -10.82 -0.25 -3.02
N LEU A 39 -10.45 -0.59 -4.26
CA LEU A 39 -9.26 -1.38 -4.55
C LEU A 39 -8.07 -0.46 -4.89
N GLY A 40 -7.01 -0.56 -4.08
CA GLY A 40 -5.74 0.12 -4.31
C GLY A 40 -4.63 -0.86 -4.70
N ALA A 41 -3.59 -0.36 -5.35
CA ALA A 41 -2.44 -1.17 -5.76
C ALA A 41 -1.30 -1.16 -4.74
N HIS A 42 -0.52 -2.24 -4.72
CA HIS A 42 0.61 -2.41 -3.80
C HIS A 42 1.84 -3.04 -4.46
N THR A 43 2.13 -2.64 -5.71
CA THR A 43 3.08 -3.27 -6.65
C THR A 43 2.65 -4.68 -7.08
N LEU A 44 3.32 -5.28 -8.07
CA LEU A 44 3.01 -6.64 -8.53
C LEU A 44 3.54 -7.69 -7.55
N THR A 45 4.76 -7.48 -7.04
CA THR A 45 5.48 -8.49 -6.28
C THR A 45 5.85 -8.08 -4.86
N HIS A 46 5.33 -6.94 -4.39
CA HIS A 46 5.71 -6.31 -3.11
C HIS A 46 7.22 -6.00 -3.06
N ALA A 47 7.72 -5.38 -4.14
CA ALA A 47 9.13 -5.11 -4.35
C ALA A 47 9.66 -4.02 -3.39
N ASN A 48 10.90 -4.19 -2.91
CA ASN A 48 11.61 -3.11 -2.22
C ASN A 48 12.09 -2.08 -3.26
N LEU A 49 11.31 -1.03 -3.48
CA LEU A 49 11.53 -0.05 -4.55
C LEU A 49 12.90 0.61 -4.47
N LEU A 50 13.42 0.92 -3.28
CA LEU A 50 14.75 1.54 -3.14
C LEU A 50 15.90 0.66 -3.66
N ASN A 51 15.73 -0.65 -3.65
CA ASN A 51 16.74 -1.62 -4.10
C ASN A 51 16.39 -2.28 -5.43
N THR A 52 15.39 -1.76 -6.14
CA THR A 52 14.91 -2.30 -7.42
C THR A 52 15.39 -1.40 -8.57
N PRO A 53 15.93 -1.95 -9.67
CA PRO A 53 16.30 -1.16 -10.85
C PRO A 53 15.12 -0.34 -11.39
N GLU A 54 15.37 0.87 -11.91
CA GLU A 54 14.31 1.79 -12.34
C GLU A 54 13.31 1.17 -13.33
N VAL A 55 13.80 0.40 -14.31
CA VAL A 55 12.97 -0.30 -15.29
C VAL A 55 11.97 -1.27 -14.62
N ASP A 56 12.43 -1.95 -13.57
CA ASP A 56 11.61 -2.88 -12.80
C ASP A 56 10.64 -2.13 -11.89
N LYS A 57 11.04 -0.99 -11.29
CA LYS A 57 10.12 -0.14 -10.51
C LYS A 57 8.96 0.35 -11.35
N ARG A 58 9.25 0.83 -12.57
CA ARG A 58 8.23 1.30 -13.51
C ARG A 58 7.24 0.20 -13.81
N ARG A 59 7.72 -1.01 -14.07
CA ARG A 59 6.87 -2.20 -14.30
C ARG A 59 6.05 -2.54 -13.07
N GLU A 60 6.66 -2.64 -11.90
CA GLU A 60 5.98 -2.96 -10.62
C GLU A 60 4.84 -1.98 -10.31
N ILE A 61 5.07 -0.67 -10.53
CA ILE A 61 4.10 0.39 -10.20
C ILE A 61 2.99 0.50 -11.27
N ALA A 62 3.35 0.55 -12.55
CA ALA A 62 2.38 0.79 -13.62
C ALA A 62 1.53 -0.45 -13.93
N GLU A 63 2.16 -1.63 -14.01
CA GLU A 63 1.44 -2.85 -14.34
C GLU A 63 0.54 -3.32 -13.20
N SER A 64 0.88 -3.02 -11.93
CA SER A 64 -0.04 -3.33 -10.82
C SER A 64 -1.35 -2.57 -10.93
N ARG A 65 -1.33 -1.31 -11.38
CA ARG A 65 -2.56 -0.55 -11.68
C ARG A 65 -3.32 -1.20 -12.82
N ARG A 66 -2.63 -1.44 -13.94
CA ARG A 66 -3.24 -1.93 -15.19
C ARG A 66 -3.89 -3.29 -14.99
N VAL A 67 -3.18 -4.24 -14.39
CA VAL A 67 -3.69 -5.60 -14.17
C VAL A 67 -4.94 -5.58 -13.28
N LEU A 68 -4.93 -4.83 -12.18
CA LEU A 68 -6.10 -4.74 -11.30
C LEU A 68 -7.29 -4.05 -11.98
N ALA A 69 -7.04 -2.96 -12.73
CA ALA A 69 -8.08 -2.27 -13.45
C ALA A 69 -8.71 -3.14 -14.55
N ASP A 70 -7.89 -3.86 -15.32
CA ASP A 70 -8.35 -4.77 -16.37
C ASP A 70 -9.13 -5.95 -15.79
N GLN A 71 -8.65 -6.52 -14.68
CA GLN A 71 -9.22 -7.72 -14.07
C GLN A 71 -10.55 -7.46 -13.37
N PHE A 72 -10.68 -6.32 -12.67
CA PHE A 72 -11.86 -6.00 -11.86
C PHE A 72 -12.75 -4.92 -12.49
N ALA A 73 -12.41 -4.43 -13.68
CA ALA A 73 -13.15 -3.40 -14.43
C ALA A 73 -13.49 -2.16 -13.58
N THR A 74 -12.55 -1.74 -12.72
CA THR A 74 -12.68 -0.57 -11.84
C THR A 74 -11.44 0.31 -11.93
N ASP A 75 -11.58 1.60 -11.60
CA ASP A 75 -10.42 2.46 -11.44
C ASP A 75 -9.64 2.08 -10.16
N ILE A 76 -8.33 2.35 -10.19
CA ILE A 76 -7.39 2.05 -9.12
C ILE A 76 -6.67 3.38 -8.79
N PRO A 77 -7.29 4.25 -7.97
CA PRO A 77 -6.79 5.60 -7.73
C PRO A 77 -5.67 5.65 -6.67
N SER A 78 -5.59 4.62 -5.82
CA SER A 78 -4.75 4.61 -4.63
C SER A 78 -3.60 3.61 -4.73
N PHE A 79 -2.43 3.99 -4.22
CA PHE A 79 -1.23 3.16 -4.16
C PHE A 79 -0.64 3.11 -2.75
N ALA A 80 0.02 2.01 -2.40
CA ALA A 80 0.81 1.92 -1.17
C ALA A 80 2.25 1.51 -1.50
N TYR A 81 3.24 2.21 -0.95
CA TYR A 81 4.65 1.83 -1.13
C TYR A 81 4.98 0.60 -0.27
N PRO A 82 5.47 -0.52 -0.85
CA PRO A 82 5.87 -1.70 -0.09
C PRO A 82 6.84 -1.35 1.03
N PHE A 83 6.58 -1.90 2.21
CA PHE A 83 7.36 -1.64 3.44
C PHE A 83 7.43 -0.18 3.90
N GLY A 84 6.77 0.76 3.21
CA GLY A 84 6.95 2.20 3.37
C GLY A 84 8.29 2.73 2.84
N LEU A 85 8.99 1.95 2.01
CA LEU A 85 10.29 2.30 1.45
C LEU A 85 10.09 2.83 0.03
N TYR A 86 10.46 4.10 -0.18
CA TYR A 86 10.31 4.79 -1.46
C TYR A 86 11.28 5.97 -1.54
N GLY A 87 11.54 6.46 -2.75
CA GLY A 87 12.30 7.68 -3.04
C GLY A 87 11.56 8.63 -4.00
N PRO A 88 12.13 9.81 -4.29
CA PRO A 88 11.49 10.82 -5.14
C PRO A 88 11.08 10.31 -6.53
N ASP A 89 11.93 9.48 -7.14
CA ASP A 89 11.63 8.88 -8.45
C ASP A 89 10.41 7.96 -8.39
N ASP A 90 10.19 7.26 -7.28
CA ASP A 90 9.06 6.35 -7.10
C ASP A 90 7.74 7.13 -7.03
N VAL A 91 7.76 8.34 -6.44
CA VAL A 91 6.61 9.27 -6.42
C VAL A 91 6.29 9.74 -7.84
N VAL A 92 7.31 10.07 -8.63
CA VAL A 92 7.13 10.45 -10.06
C VAL A 92 6.57 9.28 -10.85
N LEU A 93 7.05 8.06 -10.63
CA LEU A 93 6.53 6.86 -11.28
C LEU A 93 5.07 6.58 -10.91
N ALA A 94 4.69 6.77 -9.63
CA ALA A 94 3.30 6.64 -9.19
C ALA A 94 2.40 7.69 -9.87
N GLN A 95 2.86 8.94 -9.95
CA GLN A 95 2.14 10.00 -10.67
C GLN A 95 1.96 9.66 -12.15
N GLN A 96 3.01 9.17 -12.82
CA GLN A 96 2.99 8.78 -14.24
C GLN A 96 2.10 7.56 -14.50
N ALA A 97 2.01 6.62 -13.55
CA ALA A 97 1.10 5.48 -13.64
C ALA A 97 -0.39 5.88 -13.51
N GLY A 98 -0.66 7.11 -13.07
CA GLY A 98 -2.01 7.67 -12.97
C GLY A 98 -2.66 7.46 -11.62
N TYR A 99 -1.91 7.19 -10.55
CA TYR A 99 -2.47 7.19 -9.20
C TYR A 99 -2.78 8.62 -8.76
N ALA A 100 -3.93 8.80 -8.10
CA ALA A 100 -4.33 10.05 -7.47
C ALA A 100 -3.77 10.19 -6.06
N PHE A 101 -3.63 9.07 -5.35
CA PHE A 101 -3.16 9.03 -3.97
C PHE A 101 -2.13 7.93 -3.77
N ALA A 102 -1.17 8.17 -2.86
CA ALA A 102 -0.29 7.12 -2.39
C ALA A 102 0.07 7.29 -0.92
N VAL A 103 0.12 6.17 -0.20
CA VAL A 103 0.32 6.13 1.26
C VAL A 103 1.68 5.55 1.63
N THR A 104 2.31 6.17 2.62
CA THR A 104 3.61 5.79 3.19
C THR A 104 3.43 5.03 4.51
N THR A 105 4.51 4.74 5.23
CA THR A 105 4.42 4.33 6.65
C THR A 105 4.84 5.44 7.61
N ASN A 106 5.04 6.66 7.11
CA ASN A 106 5.38 7.81 7.94
C ASN A 106 4.19 8.14 8.83
N GLU A 107 4.45 8.35 10.12
CA GLU A 107 3.40 8.58 11.09
C GLU A 107 2.84 10.00 10.99
N GLY A 108 1.52 10.13 10.95
CA GLY A 108 0.83 11.41 11.03
C GLY A 108 -0.55 11.41 10.39
N ILE A 109 -1.13 12.61 10.36
CA ILE A 109 -2.39 12.94 9.70
C ILE A 109 -2.12 14.15 8.82
N ASP A 110 -2.38 14.01 7.53
CA ASP A 110 -2.32 15.15 6.60
C ASP A 110 -3.69 15.83 6.52
N SER A 111 -3.69 17.15 6.45
CA SER A 111 -4.91 17.95 6.32
C SER A 111 -5.35 18.03 4.86
N TYR A 112 -6.66 18.03 4.63
CA TYR A 112 -7.23 18.28 3.31
C TYR A 112 -7.39 19.81 3.08
N PRO A 113 -7.09 20.35 1.88
CA PRO A 113 -6.54 19.65 0.71
C PRO A 113 -5.08 19.23 0.91
N TYR A 114 -4.73 18.03 0.44
CA TYR A 114 -3.40 17.44 0.64
C TYR A 114 -2.34 18.18 -0.17
N SER A 115 -1.24 18.57 0.48
CA SER A 115 -0.08 19.17 -0.19
C SER A 115 0.78 18.16 -0.94
N ALA A 116 0.77 16.89 -0.50
CA ALA A 116 1.52 15.79 -1.10
C ALA A 116 0.62 14.53 -1.16
N PRO A 117 -0.34 14.46 -2.10
CA PRO A 117 -1.33 13.36 -2.17
C PRO A 117 -0.70 11.99 -2.46
N LEU A 118 0.51 11.96 -3.03
CA LEU A 118 1.28 10.74 -3.28
C LEU A 118 2.25 10.35 -2.17
N GLU A 119 2.21 11.04 -1.02
CA GLU A 119 3.07 10.77 0.13
C GLU A 119 2.30 10.87 1.45
N LEU A 120 1.03 10.45 1.45
CA LEU A 120 0.16 10.55 2.62
C LEU A 120 0.71 9.72 3.79
N LYS A 121 0.68 10.31 4.98
CA LYS A 121 1.05 9.67 6.24
C LYS A 121 -0.03 8.69 6.67
N ARG A 122 0.37 7.69 7.46
CA ARG A 122 -0.54 6.70 8.06
C ARG A 122 -0.33 6.57 9.55
N ILE A 123 -1.38 6.13 10.21
CA ILE A 123 -1.36 5.75 11.61
C ILE A 123 -1.28 4.23 11.70
N LYS A 124 -0.24 3.70 12.34
CA LYS A 124 -0.15 2.25 12.61
C LYS A 124 -1.10 1.86 13.75
N VAL A 125 -1.87 0.80 13.53
CA VAL A 125 -2.73 0.16 14.53
C VAL A 125 -2.20 -1.27 14.75
N SER A 126 -1.83 -1.63 15.98
CA SER A 126 -1.17 -2.92 16.30
C SER A 126 -2.07 -3.97 16.94
N GLY A 127 -3.37 -3.69 17.15
CA GLY A 127 -4.33 -4.63 17.76
C GLY A 127 -4.14 -4.87 19.26
N THR A 128 -2.99 -4.54 19.83
CA THR A 128 -2.66 -4.70 21.26
C THR A 128 -3.11 -3.54 22.15
N GLU A 129 -3.85 -2.58 21.61
CA GLU A 129 -4.15 -1.29 22.25
C GLU A 129 -5.61 -1.19 22.64
N GLY A 130 -5.88 -0.62 23.82
CA GLY A 130 -7.25 -0.35 24.26
C GLY A 130 -7.91 0.80 23.47
N LEU A 131 -9.25 0.83 23.50
CA LEU A 131 -10.06 1.80 22.75
C LEU A 131 -9.71 3.27 23.04
N ALA A 132 -9.32 3.60 24.28
CA ALA A 132 -8.91 4.95 24.65
C ALA A 132 -7.62 5.38 23.92
N SER A 133 -6.60 4.52 23.88
CA SER A 133 -5.35 4.76 23.17
C SER A 133 -5.58 4.85 21.66
N PHE A 134 -6.44 3.99 21.11
CA PHE A 134 -6.84 4.06 19.71
C PHE A 134 -7.50 5.41 19.36
N ARG A 135 -8.47 5.86 20.16
CA ARG A 135 -9.12 7.17 19.98
C ARG A 135 -8.13 8.33 20.06
N LEU A 136 -7.22 8.32 21.03
CA LEU A 136 -6.20 9.35 21.15
C LEU A 136 -5.30 9.40 19.91
N ARG A 137 -4.94 8.22 19.40
CA ARG A 137 -4.09 8.12 18.21
C ARG A 137 -4.78 8.65 16.97
N LEU A 138 -6.05 8.32 16.74
CA LEU A 138 -6.82 8.88 15.61
C LEU A 138 -6.94 10.41 15.66
N ARG A 139 -6.90 11.02 16.85
CA ARG A 139 -6.96 12.48 17.01
C ARG A 139 -5.61 13.16 16.88
N THR A 140 -4.53 12.49 17.23
CA THR A 140 -3.19 13.09 17.33
C THR A 140 -2.26 12.69 16.21
N GLY A 141 -2.57 11.60 15.50
CA GLY A 141 -1.69 11.00 14.50
C GLY A 141 -0.40 10.46 15.07
N ARG A 142 -0.34 10.17 16.38
CA ARG A 142 0.90 9.79 17.08
C ARG A 142 0.73 8.57 17.98
N ARG A 143 1.72 7.70 17.95
CA ARG A 143 1.96 6.60 18.87
C ARG A 143 2.67 7.14 20.11
N LYS A 144 1.89 7.62 21.07
CA LYS A 144 2.38 7.82 22.45
C LYS A 144 2.49 6.49 23.17
#